data_AF-A0AAU9KDY4-F1
#
_entry.id   AF-A0AAU9KDY4-F1
#
_cell.length_a   1.000
_cell.length_b   1.000
_cell.length_c   1.000
_cell.angle_alpha   90.00
_cell.angle_beta   90.00
_cell.angle_gamma   90.00
#
_symmetry.space_group_name_H-M   'P 1'
#
loop_
_entity.id
_entity.type
_entity.pdbx_description
1 polymer ?
#
loop_
_entity_poly.entity_id
_entity_poly.type
_entity_poly.pdbx_seq_one_letter_code
_entity_poly.pdbx_strand_id
1 'polypeptide(L)'
;MGVIDEEYFYKEKTELSPEAQKDADLICDNLRMKFVKDWVLNKNLDTYKTDAERDWAYIVKREYRFAVLLRSFFDGMFIGNLVQLGLSWSLKRLVFSPLFVTWPAVYYWQIGKRFNQHNRRFFELLNVGTEFELGAERNRVLEECNRIARRGDF
;
A
#
# COMPACT_ATOMS: atom_id res chain seq x y z
N MET A 1 12.91 9.29 16.32
CA MET A 1 13.45 10.18 15.28
C MET A 1 12.44 10.20 14.17
N GLY A 2 11.75 11.33 13.96
CA GLY A 2 10.85 11.48 12.83
C GLY A 2 11.69 11.65 11.58
N VAL A 3 11.61 10.70 10.65
CA VAL A 3 12.12 10.89 9.30
C VAL A 3 11.38 12.09 8.72
N ILE A 4 12.14 13.15 8.45
CA ILE A 4 11.64 14.43 7.95
C ILE A 4 11.15 14.17 6.52
N ASP A 5 10.00 14.74 6.14
CA ASP A 5 9.36 14.51 4.84
C ASP A 5 10.30 14.71 3.63
N GLU A 6 11.42 15.43 3.79
CA GLU A 6 12.44 15.67 2.76
C GLU A 6 13.16 14.39 2.29
N GLU A 7 13.30 13.34 3.12
CA GLU A 7 13.94 12.08 2.73
C GLU A 7 13.06 11.27 1.76
N TYR A 8 11.73 11.48 1.79
CA TYR A 8 10.82 10.91 0.79
C TYR A 8 10.96 11.54 -0.60
N PHE A 9 11.50 12.77 -0.68
CA PHE A 9 11.65 13.53 -1.93
C PHE A 9 13.06 13.48 -2.53
N TYR A 10 13.99 12.71 -1.96
CA TYR A 10 15.28 12.47 -2.62
C TYR A 10 15.05 11.73 -3.94
N LYS A 11 15.16 12.47 -5.06
CA LYS A 11 15.24 11.87 -6.39
C LYS A 11 16.67 11.41 -6.58
N GLU A 12 16.91 10.12 -6.36
CA GLU A 12 18.16 9.47 -6.77
C GLU A 12 18.46 9.80 -8.23
N LYS A 13 19.75 10.06 -8.52
CA LYS A 13 20.20 10.27 -9.89
C LYS A 13 20.01 8.96 -10.66
N THR A 14 19.00 8.94 -11.53
CA THR A 14 18.71 7.82 -12.42
C THR A 14 19.33 8.10 -13.79
N GLU A 15 19.92 7.09 -14.42
CA GLU A 15 20.44 7.21 -15.79
C GLU A 15 19.33 7.18 -16.86
N LEU A 16 18.10 6.85 -16.46
CA LEU A 16 16.95 6.70 -17.34
C LEU A 16 16.29 8.04 -17.70
N SER A 17 15.67 8.08 -18.88
CA SER A 17 14.81 9.21 -19.26
C SER A 17 13.60 9.32 -18.31
N PRO A 18 12.99 10.50 -18.14
CA PRO A 18 11.87 10.68 -17.22
C PRO A 18 10.66 9.78 -17.50
N GLU A 19 10.41 9.41 -18.75
CA GLU A 19 9.35 8.48 -19.13
C GLU A 19 9.71 7.05 -18.76
N ALA A 20 10.92 6.60 -19.12
CA ALA A 20 11.41 5.26 -18.74
C ALA A 20 11.50 5.08 -17.22
N GLN A 21 11.80 6.14 -16.48
CA GLN A 21 11.81 6.10 -15.01
C GLN A 21 10.40 5.88 -14.43
N LYS A 22 9.36 6.49 -15.00
CA LYS A 22 7.98 6.28 -14.54
C LYS A 22 7.54 4.83 -14.75
N ASP A 23 7.91 4.25 -15.89
CA ASP A 23 7.61 2.85 -16.18
C ASP A 23 8.36 1.91 -15.23
N ALA A 24 9.64 2.21 -14.98
CA ALA A 24 10.46 1.49 -14.00
C ALA A 24 9.87 1.57 -12.59
N ASP A 25 9.46 2.76 -12.14
CA ASP A 25 8.84 2.98 -10.84
C ASP A 25 7.52 2.19 -10.71
N LEU A 26 6.70 2.16 -11.76
CA LEU A 26 5.46 1.38 -11.78
C LEU A 26 5.72 -0.14 -11.62
N ILE A 27 6.75 -0.66 -12.29
CA ILE A 27 7.15 -2.07 -12.16
C ILE A 27 7.64 -2.34 -10.72
N CYS A 28 8.49 -1.46 -10.18
CA CYS A 28 9.00 -1.56 -8.81
C CYS A 28 7.87 -1.54 -7.78
N ASP A 29 6.90 -0.65 -7.96
CA ASP A 29 5.74 -0.54 -7.08
C ASP A 29 4.89 -1.81 -7.09
N ASN A 30 4.70 -2.43 -8.26
CA ASN A 30 4.02 -3.70 -8.39
C ASN A 30 4.78 -4.84 -7.69
N LEU A 31 6.12 -4.88 -7.80
CA LEU A 31 6.95 -5.87 -7.10
C LEU A 31 6.84 -5.73 -5.58
N ARG A 32 6.93 -4.51 -5.05
CA ARG A 32 6.77 -4.23 -3.61
C ARG A 32 5.36 -4.59 -3.12
N MET A 33 4.33 -4.23 -3.88
CA MET A 33 2.94 -4.58 -3.56
C MET A 33 2.73 -6.10 -3.54
N LYS A 34 3.33 -6.83 -4.48
CA LYS A 34 3.28 -8.29 -4.53
C LYS A 34 3.98 -8.89 -3.31
N PHE A 35 5.18 -8.43 -2.98
CA PHE A 35 5.90 -8.85 -1.78
C PHE A 35 5.06 -8.65 -0.51
N VAL A 36 4.51 -7.45 -0.29
CA VAL A 36 3.68 -7.17 0.90
C VAL A 36 2.44 -8.07 0.94
N LYS A 37 1.78 -8.31 -0.20
CA LYS A 37 0.63 -9.21 -0.29
C LYS A 37 1.00 -10.64 0.10
N ASP A 38 2.02 -11.20 -0.55
CA ASP A 38 2.36 -12.61 -0.42
C ASP A 38 2.98 -12.91 0.95
N TRP A 39 3.91 -12.06 1.40
CA TRP A 39 4.65 -12.29 2.62
C TRP A 39 3.93 -11.78 3.87
N VAL A 40 3.22 -10.66 3.83
CA VAL A 40 2.64 -10.07 5.06
C VAL A 40 1.13 -10.27 5.16
N LEU A 41 0.38 -9.98 4.09
CA LEU A 41 -1.08 -10.00 4.14
C LEU A 41 -1.62 -11.43 4.11
N ASN A 42 -1.14 -12.25 3.20
CA ASN A 42 -1.62 -13.61 2.95
C ASN A 42 -0.98 -14.65 3.89
N LYS A 43 0.28 -14.44 4.30
CA LYS A 43 0.98 -15.35 5.21
C LYS A 43 0.40 -15.26 6.63
N ASN A 44 0.36 -16.38 7.35
CA ASN A 44 0.04 -16.39 8.77
C ASN A 44 1.27 -15.96 9.59
N LEU A 45 1.07 -15.10 10.59
CA LEU A 45 2.15 -14.56 11.44
C LEU A 45 2.88 -15.64 12.23
N ASP A 46 2.20 -16.73 12.58
CA ASP A 46 2.79 -17.86 13.32
C ASP A 46 3.82 -18.65 12.49
N THR A 47 3.84 -18.45 11.17
CA THR A 47 4.79 -19.15 10.29
C THR A 47 6.18 -18.51 10.26
N TYR A 48 6.32 -17.29 10.78
CA TYR A 48 7.63 -16.67 10.94
C TYR A 48 8.41 -17.34 12.06
N LYS A 49 9.68 -17.63 11.78
CA LYS A 49 10.57 -18.36 12.68
C LYS A 49 11.02 -17.48 13.84
N THR A 50 11.18 -16.19 13.60
CA THR A 50 11.71 -15.27 14.60
C THR A 50 10.63 -14.28 15.05
N ASP A 51 10.70 -13.88 16.32
CA ASP A 51 9.75 -12.91 16.88
C ASP A 51 9.90 -11.54 16.22
N ALA A 52 11.12 -11.16 15.83
CA ALA A 52 11.37 -9.91 15.11
C ALA A 52 10.64 -9.85 13.76
N GLU A 53 10.70 -10.92 12.94
CA GLU A 53 9.96 -10.98 11.67
C GLU A 53 8.45 -10.89 11.90
N ARG A 54 7.96 -11.59 12.92
CA ARG A 54 6.55 -11.61 13.28
C ARG A 54 6.05 -10.24 13.69
N ASP A 55 6.80 -9.53 14.53
CA ASP A 55 6.43 -8.20 15.03
C ASP A 55 6.38 -7.17 13.90
N TRP A 56 7.38 -7.15 13.01
CA TRP A 56 7.39 -6.24 11.87
C TRP A 56 6.28 -6.57 10.86
N ALA A 57 6.05 -7.84 10.55
CA ALA A 57 4.94 -8.26 9.73
C ALA A 57 3.59 -7.89 10.36
N TYR A 58 3.44 -8.04 11.67
CA TYR A 58 2.25 -7.62 12.41
C TYR A 58 2.01 -6.11 12.31
N ILE A 59 3.06 -5.30 12.51
CA ILE A 59 2.98 -3.83 12.40
C ILE A 59 2.49 -3.44 11.01
N VAL A 60 3.07 -3.98 9.95
CA VAL A 60 2.66 -3.66 8.57
C VAL A 60 1.24 -4.14 8.28
N LYS A 61 0.85 -5.33 8.75
CA LYS A 61 -0.52 -5.83 8.60
C LYS A 61 -1.53 -4.93 9.31
N ARG A 62 -1.18 -4.41 10.50
CA ARG A 62 -1.98 -3.45 11.24
C ARG A 62 -2.09 -2.11 10.50
N GLU A 63 -0.97 -1.56 10.03
CA GLU A 63 -0.96 -0.31 9.26
C GLU A 63 -1.78 -0.44 7.96
N TYR A 64 -1.69 -1.57 7.26
CA TYR A 64 -2.52 -1.85 6.10
C TYR A 64 -4.02 -1.83 6.43
N ARG A 65 -4.41 -2.47 7.54
CA ARG A 65 -5.82 -2.45 7.99
C ARG A 65 -6.32 -1.03 8.25
N PHE A 66 -5.51 -0.17 8.88
CA PHE A 66 -5.92 1.21 9.16
C PHE A 66 -5.87 2.13 7.93
N ALA A 67 -4.73 2.19 7.25
CA ALA A 67 -4.49 3.14 6.16
C ALA A 67 -5.22 2.75 4.86
N VAL A 68 -5.40 1.45 4.61
CA VAL A 68 -6.07 0.96 3.40
C VAL A 68 -7.51 0.57 3.69
N LEU A 69 -7.76 -0.45 4.52
CA LEU A 69 -9.12 -0.99 4.66
C LEU A 69 -10.07 -0.03 5.39
N LEU A 70 -9.73 0.37 6.61
CA LEU A 70 -10.61 1.21 7.43
C LEU A 70 -10.83 2.58 6.80
N ARG A 71 -9.77 3.18 6.25
CA ARG A 71 -9.91 4.47 5.56
C ARG A 71 -10.76 4.37 4.28
N SER A 72 -10.57 3.32 3.48
CA SER A 72 -11.42 3.07 2.30
C SER A 72 -12.88 2.83 2.70
N PHE A 73 -13.11 2.15 3.83
CA PHE A 73 -14.46 1.90 4.34
C PHE A 73 -15.16 3.22 4.68
N PHE A 74 -14.50 4.12 5.40
CA PHE A 74 -15.06 5.43 5.74
C PHE A 74 -15.25 6.34 4.52
N ASP A 75 -14.32 6.32 3.56
CA ASP A 75 -14.48 7.06 2.30
C ASP A 75 -15.71 6.57 1.52
N GLY A 76 -15.91 5.25 1.46
CA GLY A 76 -17.09 4.65 0.86
C GLY A 76 -18.38 5.03 1.58
N MET A 77 -18.38 5.00 2.91
CA MET A 77 -19.53 5.41 3.72
C MET A 77 -19.86 6.87 3.48
N PHE A 78 -18.84 7.73 3.46
CA PHE A 78 -19.01 9.17 3.23
C PHE A 78 -19.61 9.45 1.85
N ILE A 79 -19.00 8.92 0.79
CA ILE A 79 -19.49 9.13 -0.58
C ILE A 79 -20.89 8.51 -0.76
N GLY A 80 -21.11 7.31 -0.22
CA GLY A 80 -22.41 6.66 -0.32
C GLY A 80 -23.52 7.43 0.39
N ASN A 81 -23.23 8.02 1.55
CA ASN A 81 -24.17 8.92 2.24
C ASN A 81 -24.45 10.19 1.42
N LEU A 82 -23.45 10.80 0.79
CA LEU A 82 -23.66 11.97 -0.07
C LEU A 82 -24.59 11.65 -1.26
N VAL A 83 -24.37 10.52 -1.92
CA VAL A 83 -25.24 10.07 -3.02
C VAL A 83 -26.65 9.76 -2.53
N GLN A 84 -26.78 9.09 -1.38
CA GLN A 84 -28.07 8.81 -0.74
C GLN A 84 -28.84 10.10 -0.42
N LEU A 85 -28.17 11.10 0.15
CA LEU A 85 -28.76 12.40 0.48
C LEU A 85 -29.22 13.13 -0.78
N GLY A 86 -28.37 13.19 -1.82
CA GLY A 86 -28.73 13.82 -3.09
C GLY A 86 -29.95 13.19 -3.75
N LEU A 87 -30.00 11.84 -3.78
CA LEU A 87 -31.15 11.12 -4.35
C LEU A 87 -32.41 11.25 -3.49
N SER A 88 -32.28 11.19 -2.16
CA SER A 88 -33.43 11.35 -1.26
C SER A 88 -34.02 12.76 -1.36
N TRP A 89 -33.16 13.77 -1.50
CA TRP A 89 -33.58 15.15 -1.70
C TRP A 89 -34.29 15.38 -3.05
N SER A 90 -33.81 14.72 -4.12
CA SER A 90 -34.43 14.79 -5.45
C SER A 90 -35.80 14.09 -5.48
N LEU A 91 -35.87 12.88 -4.91
CA LEU A 91 -37.10 12.06 -4.91
C LEU A 91 -38.10 12.44 -3.81
N LYS A 92 -37.75 13.38 -2.92
CA LYS A 92 -38.54 13.79 -1.74
C LYS A 92 -38.96 12.62 -0.83
N ARG A 93 -38.20 11.53 -0.86
CA ARG A 93 -38.40 10.34 -0.02
C ARG A 93 -37.06 9.78 0.40
N LEU A 94 -37.00 9.18 1.58
CA LEU A 94 -35.80 8.53 2.06
C LEU A 94 -35.57 7.22 1.29
N VAL A 95 -34.45 7.13 0.56
CA VAL A 95 -34.07 5.92 -0.19
C VAL A 95 -32.69 5.47 0.23
N PHE A 96 -32.59 4.27 0.81
CA PHE A 96 -31.31 3.70 1.26
C PHE A 96 -30.60 2.84 0.21
N SER A 97 -31.28 2.41 -0.85
CA SER A 97 -30.68 1.57 -1.89
C SER A 97 -29.39 2.13 -2.50
N PRO A 98 -29.20 3.46 -2.70
CA PRO A 98 -27.96 3.98 -3.25
C PRO A 98 -26.78 3.72 -2.33
N LEU A 99 -26.96 3.77 -1.01
CA LEU A 99 -25.89 3.53 -0.05
C LEU A 99 -25.33 2.11 -0.21
N PHE A 100 -26.18 1.10 -0.28
CA PHE A 100 -25.77 -0.30 -0.39
C PHE A 100 -25.04 -0.64 -1.71
N VAL A 101 -25.19 0.19 -2.75
CA VAL A 101 -24.48 0.02 -4.02
C VAL A 101 -23.21 0.87 -4.06
N THR A 102 -23.32 2.14 -3.69
CA THR A 102 -22.21 3.10 -3.78
C THR A 102 -21.14 2.86 -2.72
N TRP A 103 -21.50 2.50 -1.49
CA TRP A 103 -20.54 2.19 -0.42
C TRP A 103 -19.56 1.08 -0.81
N PRO A 104 -20.00 -0.15 -1.19
CA PRO A 104 -19.06 -1.20 -1.55
C PRO A 104 -18.30 -0.87 -2.83
N ALA A 105 -18.93 -0.22 -3.82
CA ALA A 105 -18.25 0.17 -5.06
C ALA A 105 -17.06 1.11 -4.79
N VAL A 106 -17.28 2.16 -3.99
CA VAL A 106 -16.22 3.10 -3.62
C VAL A 106 -15.19 2.42 -2.71
N TYR A 107 -15.62 1.58 -1.77
CA TYR A 107 -14.72 0.84 -0.89
C TYR A 107 -13.70 0.01 -1.68
N TYR A 108 -14.15 -0.86 -2.59
CA TYR A 108 -13.26 -1.70 -3.39
C TYR A 108 -12.35 -0.90 -4.33
N TRP A 109 -12.86 0.20 -4.89
CA TRP A 109 -12.05 1.09 -5.73
C TRP A 109 -10.93 1.78 -4.92
N GLN A 110 -11.23 2.25 -3.70
CA GLN A 110 -10.26 2.95 -2.86
C GLN A 110 -9.19 2.03 -2.28
N ILE A 111 -9.48 0.74 -2.04
CA ILE A 111 -8.48 -0.22 -1.53
C ILE A 111 -7.27 -0.28 -2.47
N GLY A 112 -7.50 -0.46 -3.77
CA GLY A 112 -6.42 -0.55 -4.76
C GLY A 112 -5.57 0.71 -4.81
N LYS A 113 -6.25 1.87 -4.85
CA LYS A 113 -5.60 3.19 -4.88
C LYS A 113 -4.76 3.45 -3.62
N ARG A 114 -5.32 3.24 -2.44
CA ARG A 114 -4.63 3.47 -1.17
C ARG A 114 -3.51 2.48 -0.93
N PHE A 115 -3.66 1.24 -1.38
CA PHE A 115 -2.58 0.26 -1.27
C PHE A 115 -1.38 0.65 -2.14
N ASN A 116 -1.61 1.15 -3.36
CA ASN A 116 -0.55 1.69 -4.19
C ASN A 116 0.11 2.91 -3.52
N GLN A 117 -0.67 3.86 -3.00
CA GLN A 117 -0.13 5.07 -2.34
C GLN A 117 0.76 4.78 -1.12
N HIS A 118 0.49 3.71 -0.36
CA HIS A 118 1.23 3.38 0.86
C HIS A 118 2.20 2.20 0.70
N ASN A 119 2.37 1.66 -0.51
CA ASN A 119 3.17 0.46 -0.75
C ASN A 119 4.63 0.63 -0.29
N ARG A 120 5.25 1.78 -0.58
CA ARG A 120 6.64 2.10 -0.26
C ARG A 120 6.84 2.18 1.25
N ARG A 121 5.93 2.86 1.95
CA ARG A 121 5.92 2.90 3.42
C ARG A 121 5.81 1.50 4.02
N PHE A 122 4.93 0.65 3.50
CA PHE A 122 4.82 -0.74 4.00
C PHE A 122 6.09 -1.55 3.74
N PHE A 123 6.74 -1.35 2.61
CA PHE A 123 7.98 -2.02 2.25
C PHE A 123 9.17 -1.56 3.11
N GLU A 124 9.27 -0.26 3.39
CA GLU A 124 10.32 0.34 4.22
C GLU A 124 10.17 -0.02 5.71
N LEU A 125 8.93 -0.17 6.20
CA LEU A 125 8.69 -0.66 7.57
C LEU A 125 9.21 -2.09 7.79
N LEU A 126 9.39 -2.89 6.74
CA LEU A 126 9.92 -4.25 6.80
C LEU A 126 11.45 -4.28 6.68
N ASN A 127 12.13 -3.25 7.16
CA ASN A 127 13.59 -3.20 7.20
C ASN A 127 14.13 -4.09 8.33
N VAL A 128 13.96 -5.39 8.16
CA VAL A 128 14.52 -6.44 9.00
C VAL A 128 15.84 -6.89 8.35
N GLY A 129 16.84 -7.25 9.15
CA GLY A 129 18.14 -7.67 8.66
C GLY A 129 18.10 -8.86 7.70
N THR A 130 19.12 -9.01 6.85
CA THR A 130 19.21 -10.07 5.84
C THR A 130 19.44 -11.46 6.42
N GLU A 131 19.78 -11.54 7.70
CA GLU A 131 19.81 -12.78 8.48
C GLU A 131 18.43 -13.43 8.64
N PHE A 132 17.35 -12.66 8.42
CA PHE A 132 15.97 -13.12 8.47
C PHE A 132 15.43 -13.43 7.07
N GLU A 133 14.53 -14.40 6.96
CA GLU A 133 13.94 -14.84 5.68
C GLU A 133 13.12 -13.71 5.03
N LEU A 134 12.36 -12.98 5.85
CA LEU A 134 11.58 -11.82 5.42
C LEU A 134 12.48 -10.67 4.93
N GLY A 135 13.60 -10.42 5.62
CA GLY A 135 14.57 -9.39 5.27
C GLY A 135 15.35 -9.74 4.00
N ALA A 136 15.77 -11.00 3.86
CA ALA A 136 16.44 -11.50 2.67
C ALA A 136 15.58 -11.34 1.41
N GLU A 137 14.31 -11.73 1.47
CA GLU A 137 13.40 -11.60 0.32
C GLU A 137 13.06 -10.13 0.04
N ARG A 138 12.93 -9.29 1.07
CA ARG A 138 12.80 -7.83 0.91
C ARG A 138 14.00 -7.26 0.16
N ASN A 139 15.22 -7.66 0.50
CA ASN A 139 16.42 -7.19 -0.19
C ASN A 139 16.50 -7.67 -1.63
N ARG A 140 16.10 -8.92 -1.91
CA ARG A 140 16.00 -9.43 -3.28
C ARG A 140 15.06 -8.58 -4.14
N VAL A 141 13.92 -8.17 -3.59
CA VAL A 141 13.00 -7.26 -4.28
C VAL A 141 13.62 -5.87 -4.47
N LEU A 142 14.39 -5.38 -3.49
CA LEU A 142 15.08 -4.10 -3.62
C LEU A 142 16.16 -4.13 -4.71
N GLU A 143 16.99 -5.17 -4.77
CA GLU A 143 17.99 -5.39 -5.82
C GLU A 143 17.35 -5.45 -7.21
N GLU A 144 16.22 -6.17 -7.33
CA GLU A 144 15.45 -6.23 -8.56
C GLU A 144 14.93 -4.84 -8.98
N CYS A 145 14.42 -4.05 -8.01
CA CYS A 145 13.98 -2.68 -8.26
C CYS A 145 15.14 -1.76 -8.67
N ASN A 146 16.31 -1.88 -8.03
CA ASN A 146 17.52 -1.13 -8.37
C ASN A 146 17.99 -1.44 -9.79
N ARG A 147 17.97 -2.73 -10.17
CA ARG A 147 18.29 -3.18 -11.52
C ARG A 147 17.34 -2.61 -12.57
N ILE A 148 16.04 -2.60 -12.30
CA ILE A 148 15.02 -2.05 -13.21
C ILE A 148 15.17 -0.53 -13.35
N ALA A 149 15.37 0.17 -12.23
CA ALA A 149 15.52 1.62 -12.22
C ALA A 149 16.92 2.10 -12.63
N ARG A 150 17.87 1.18 -12.87
CA ARG A 150 19.30 1.48 -13.12
C ARG A 150 19.87 2.47 -12.11
N ARG A 151 19.54 2.25 -10.84
CA ARG A 151 20.09 3.04 -9.73
C ARG A 151 21.33 2.29 -9.24
N GLY A 152 22.47 2.99 -9.17
CA GLY A 152 23.69 2.41 -8.61
C GLY A 152 23.45 2.06 -7.15
N ASP A 153 23.78 0.82 -6.77
CA ASP A 153 23.67 0.35 -5.39
C ASP A 153 24.47 1.25 -4.44
N PHE A 154 23.84 1.67 -3.34
CA PHE A 154 24.50 2.23 -2.16
C PHE A 154 24.56 1.18 -1.07
#